data_AF-A0A2D4SRH4-F1
#
_entry.id   AF-A0A2D4SRH4-F1
#
_cell.length_a   1.000
_cell.length_b   1.000
_cell.length_c   1.000
_cell.angle_alpha   90.00
_cell.angle_beta   90.00
_cell.angle_gamma   90.00
#
_symmetry.space_group_name_H-M   'P 1'
#
loop_
_entity.id
_entity.type
_entity.pdbx_description
1 polymer ?
#
loop_
_entity_poly.entity_id
_entity_poly.type
_entity_poly.pdbx_seq_one_letter_code
_entity_poly.pdbx_strand_id
1 'polypeptide(L)'
;MKCIYCAEEIQEEAILCRFCGARKIDNVWRDPQIPSPTISSTFRFSGFLLLLSAVFEIIAWNQPILHLGGEHVGPFAIAHHLMYFVLFCGMGIGVRGQKKWGPKFVVIATAIYTIDRLLFLVTGTAKIEVVRATAGWETFLEVYGGNSLPLEQLQQSITLIYLVIILCWIGFAGYVYWKRKEFIH
;
A
#
# COMPACT_ATOMS: atom_id res chain seq x y z
N MET A 1 27.57 -41.33 -0.17
CA MET A 1 26.55 -41.51 -1.25
C MET A 1 26.25 -40.18 -1.94
N LYS A 2 25.56 -40.15 -3.10
CA LYS A 2 25.13 -38.90 -3.76
C LYS A 2 23.66 -38.59 -3.49
N CYS A 3 23.32 -37.32 -3.34
CA CYS A 3 21.93 -36.87 -3.24
C CYS A 3 21.21 -37.07 -4.59
N ILE A 4 20.01 -37.69 -4.57
CA ILE A 4 19.24 -37.96 -5.80
C ILE A 4 18.70 -36.69 -6.48
N TYR A 5 18.63 -35.57 -5.76
CA TYR A 5 18.08 -34.31 -6.28
C TYR A 5 19.14 -33.36 -6.85
N CYS A 6 20.31 -33.28 -6.23
CA CYS A 6 21.35 -32.32 -6.62
C CYS A 6 22.71 -32.94 -6.96
N ALA A 7 22.82 -34.27 -6.96
CA ALA A 7 24.03 -35.03 -7.28
C ALA A 7 25.28 -34.77 -6.40
N GLU A 8 25.18 -33.90 -5.40
CA GLU A 8 26.24 -33.63 -4.44
C GLU A 8 26.51 -34.82 -3.51
N GLU A 9 27.77 -34.96 -3.10
CA GLU A 9 28.18 -36.00 -2.15
C GLU A 9 27.71 -35.68 -0.73
N ILE A 10 27.06 -36.67 -0.10
CA ILE A 10 26.52 -36.61 1.25
C ILE A 10 26.93 -37.84 2.06
N GLN A 11 27.00 -37.68 3.38
CA GLN A 11 27.21 -38.78 4.32
C GLN A 11 26.05 -39.78 4.25
N GLU A 12 26.33 -41.05 4.51
CA GLU A 12 25.32 -42.12 4.41
C GLU A 12 24.26 -42.04 5.51
N GLU A 13 24.64 -41.58 6.70
CA GLU A 13 23.72 -41.25 7.80
C GLU A 13 23.01 -39.90 7.66
N ALA A 14 23.18 -39.18 6.55
CA ALA A 14 22.54 -37.88 6.37
C ALA A 14 21.01 -38.01 6.25
N ILE A 15 20.29 -37.33 7.16
CA ILE A 15 18.83 -37.16 7.10
C ILE A 15 18.38 -35.90 6.32
N LEU A 16 19.33 -35.03 5.99
CA LEU A 16 19.12 -33.76 5.28
C LEU A 16 20.29 -33.50 4.33
N CYS A 17 20.00 -33.22 3.06
CA CYS A 17 21.00 -32.72 2.12
C CYS A 17 21.21 -31.23 2.36
N ARG A 18 22.40 -30.83 2.83
CA ARG A 18 22.75 -29.42 3.08
C ARG A 18 22.73 -28.53 1.83
N PHE A 19 22.85 -29.12 0.65
CA PHE A 19 22.98 -28.39 -0.62
C PHE A 19 21.63 -28.02 -1.22
N CYS A 20 20.71 -28.98 -1.33
CA CYS A 20 19.38 -28.72 -1.91
C CYS A 20 18.24 -28.67 -0.88
N GLY A 21 18.45 -29.13 0.35
CA GLY A 21 17.41 -29.17 1.38
C GLY A 21 16.50 -30.41 1.35
N ALA A 22 16.79 -31.40 0.48
CA ALA A 22 16.06 -32.68 0.47
C ALA A 22 16.20 -33.40 1.82
N ARG A 23 15.12 -34.02 2.32
CA ARG A 23 15.13 -34.78 3.58
C ARG A 23 14.83 -36.26 3.36
N LYS A 24 15.40 -37.11 4.20
CA LYS A 24 15.09 -38.53 4.27
C LYS A 24 14.03 -38.76 5.35
N ILE A 25 12.83 -39.21 4.95
CA ILE A 25 11.71 -39.53 5.85
C ILE A 25 11.30 -40.97 5.55
N ASP A 26 11.21 -41.82 6.58
CA ASP A 26 10.91 -43.26 6.45
C ASP A 26 11.85 -43.98 5.45
N ASN A 27 13.14 -43.65 5.52
CA ASN A 27 14.17 -44.11 4.58
C ASN A 27 13.99 -43.69 3.11
N VAL A 28 13.00 -42.87 2.77
CA VAL A 28 12.78 -42.34 1.42
C VAL A 28 13.22 -40.88 1.36
N TRP A 29 14.05 -40.55 0.36
CA TRP A 29 14.40 -39.16 0.07
C TRP A 29 13.18 -38.45 -0.54
N ARG A 30 12.76 -37.37 0.10
CA ARG A 30 11.67 -36.49 -0.33
C ARG A 30 12.28 -35.27 -1.01
N ASP A 31 11.53 -34.76 -1.99
CA ASP A 31 11.85 -33.51 -2.70
C ASP A 31 12.19 -32.42 -1.68
N PRO A 32 13.21 -31.59 -1.92
CA PRO A 32 13.40 -30.38 -1.14
C PRO A 32 12.10 -29.58 -1.18
N GLN A 33 11.29 -29.68 -0.12
CA GLN A 33 10.08 -28.89 0.00
C GLN A 33 10.49 -27.43 -0.15
N ILE A 34 10.30 -26.87 -1.35
CA ILE A 34 10.28 -25.44 -1.55
C ILE A 34 9.14 -25.03 -0.63
N PRO A 35 9.41 -24.33 0.48
CA PRO A 35 8.32 -23.89 1.34
C PRO A 35 7.35 -23.17 0.43
N SER A 36 6.12 -23.70 0.33
CA SER A 36 5.07 -23.03 -0.44
C SER A 36 5.08 -21.59 0.05
N PRO A 37 5.17 -20.58 -0.85
CA PRO A 37 5.24 -19.19 -0.45
C PRO A 37 4.07 -18.95 0.50
N THR A 38 4.38 -18.77 1.78
CA THR A 38 3.37 -18.47 2.78
C THR A 38 2.95 -17.04 2.48
N ILE A 39 1.76 -16.91 1.89
CA ILE A 39 1.21 -15.60 1.57
C ILE A 39 1.13 -14.82 2.88
N SER A 40 1.96 -13.79 3.00
CA SER A 40 2.09 -12.99 4.22
C SER A 40 0.72 -12.44 4.63
N SER A 41 0.34 -12.65 5.90
CA SER A 41 -0.90 -12.11 6.46
C SER A 41 -0.95 -10.59 6.34
N THR A 42 0.20 -9.93 6.49
CA THR A 42 0.37 -8.49 6.27
C THR A 42 -0.06 -8.10 4.85
N PHE A 43 0.44 -8.77 3.81
CA PHE A 43 0.05 -8.43 2.44
C PHE A 43 -1.42 -8.73 2.14
N ARG A 44 -1.99 -9.79 2.72
CA ARG A 44 -3.44 -10.05 2.58
C ARG A 44 -4.28 -8.95 3.20
N PHE A 45 -3.90 -8.50 4.40
CA PHE A 45 -4.61 -7.48 5.14
C PHE A 45 -4.43 -6.09 4.50
N SER A 46 -3.19 -5.69 4.19
CA SER A 46 -2.92 -4.43 3.46
C SER A 46 -3.64 -4.39 2.12
N GLY A 47 -3.61 -5.49 1.35
CA GLY A 47 -4.34 -5.57 0.09
C GLY A 47 -5.86 -5.46 0.27
N PHE A 48 -6.44 -5.99 1.36
CA PHE A 48 -7.85 -5.77 1.69
C PHE A 48 -8.15 -4.31 2.00
N LEU A 49 -7.34 -3.65 2.83
CA LEU A 49 -7.53 -2.23 3.15
C LEU A 49 -7.44 -1.36 1.91
N LEU A 50 -6.51 -1.66 0.99
CA LEU A 50 -6.42 -0.96 -0.30
C LEU A 50 -7.68 -1.15 -1.14
N LEU A 51 -8.24 -2.36 -1.21
CA LEU A 51 -9.50 -2.60 -1.89
C LEU A 51 -10.68 -1.85 -1.23
N LEU A 52 -10.67 -1.77 0.10
CA LEU A 52 -11.66 -1.00 0.84
C LEU A 52 -11.53 0.51 0.54
N SER A 53 -10.31 1.04 0.40
CA SER A 53 -10.08 2.41 -0.08
C SER A 53 -10.66 2.66 -1.46
N ALA A 54 -10.58 1.67 -2.38
CA ALA A 54 -11.25 1.77 -3.67
C ALA A 54 -12.78 1.89 -3.55
N VAL A 55 -13.41 1.18 -2.60
CA VAL A 55 -14.86 1.35 -2.35
C VAL A 55 -15.18 2.78 -1.91
N PHE A 56 -14.36 3.37 -1.04
CA PHE A 56 -14.55 4.76 -0.63
C PHE A 56 -14.41 5.75 -1.79
N GLU A 57 -13.51 5.52 -2.76
CA GLU A 57 -13.42 6.36 -3.97
C GLU A 57 -14.70 6.32 -4.82
N ILE A 58 -15.36 5.16 -4.93
CA ILE A 58 -16.64 5.05 -5.64
C ILE A 58 -17.76 5.78 -4.89
N ILE A 59 -17.79 5.67 -3.56
CA ILE A 59 -18.77 6.41 -2.74
C ILE A 59 -18.55 7.92 -2.89
N ALA A 60 -17.29 8.35 -2.92
CA ALA A 60 -16.90 9.76 -3.03
C ALA A 60 -16.85 10.30 -4.47
N TRP A 61 -17.26 9.54 -5.48
CA TRP A 61 -17.03 9.85 -6.90
C TRP A 61 -17.52 11.22 -7.41
N ASN A 62 -18.48 11.85 -6.73
CA ASN A 62 -19.02 13.18 -7.09
C ASN A 62 -18.51 14.31 -6.18
N GLN A 63 -17.61 14.01 -5.25
CA GLN A 63 -17.11 14.98 -4.31
C GLN A 63 -16.13 15.95 -5.01
N PRO A 64 -16.10 17.22 -4.58
CA PRO A 64 -15.12 18.16 -5.09
C PRO A 64 -13.70 17.72 -4.74
N ILE A 65 -12.78 17.92 -5.67
CA ILE A 65 -11.35 17.67 -5.46
C ILE A 65 -10.59 18.99 -5.47
N LEU A 66 -9.49 19.03 -4.72
CA LEU A 66 -8.58 20.18 -4.73
C LEU A 66 -7.32 19.80 -5.48
N HIS A 67 -7.07 20.45 -6.61
CA HIS A 67 -5.89 20.20 -7.42
C HIS A 67 -5.35 21.53 -7.97
N LEU A 68 -4.02 21.72 -7.95
CA LEU A 68 -3.35 22.91 -8.48
C LEU A 68 -3.92 24.26 -8.03
N GLY A 69 -4.30 24.41 -6.77
CA GLY A 69 -4.83 25.70 -6.30
C GLY A 69 -6.34 25.89 -6.50
N GLY A 70 -7.01 24.99 -7.21
CA GLY A 70 -8.43 25.11 -7.56
C GLY A 70 -9.28 23.96 -7.05
N GLU A 71 -10.53 24.27 -6.72
CA GLU A 71 -11.58 23.27 -6.55
C GLU A 71 -12.09 22.86 -7.93
N HIS A 72 -12.13 21.56 -8.18
CA HIS A 72 -12.70 21.01 -9.41
C HIS A 72 -13.89 20.11 -9.09
N VAL A 73 -14.94 20.27 -9.86
CA VAL A 73 -16.19 19.51 -9.79
C VAL A 73 -16.53 18.90 -11.16
N GLY A 74 -17.51 18.00 -11.20
CA GLY A 74 -18.03 17.44 -12.45
C GLY A 74 -17.06 16.44 -13.09
N PRO A 75 -16.94 16.39 -14.44
CA PRO A 75 -16.22 15.34 -15.14
C PRO A 75 -14.75 15.16 -14.72
N PHE A 76 -14.07 16.26 -14.39
CA PHE A 76 -12.67 16.21 -13.96
C PHE A 76 -12.52 15.54 -12.59
N ALA A 77 -13.37 15.89 -11.62
CA ALA A 77 -13.40 15.25 -10.31
C ALA A 77 -13.73 13.75 -10.42
N ILE A 78 -14.70 13.40 -11.26
CA ILE A 78 -15.06 11.99 -11.53
C ILE A 78 -13.86 11.23 -12.11
N ALA A 79 -13.17 11.80 -13.11
CA ALA A 79 -12.00 11.17 -13.70
C ALA A 79 -10.88 10.93 -12.68
N HIS A 80 -10.68 11.88 -11.77
CA HIS A 80 -9.71 11.76 -10.69
C HIS A 80 -10.06 10.66 -9.69
N HIS A 81 -11.32 10.60 -9.23
CA HIS A 81 -11.80 9.52 -8.35
C HIS A 81 -11.70 8.14 -9.04
N LEU A 82 -12.04 8.05 -10.32
CA LEU A 82 -11.87 6.82 -11.11
C LEU A 82 -10.40 6.41 -11.24
N MET A 83 -9.49 7.37 -11.44
CA MET A 83 -8.05 7.09 -11.44
C MET A 83 -7.62 6.49 -10.10
N TYR A 84 -8.00 7.10 -8.97
CA TYR A 84 -7.65 6.58 -7.65
C TYR A 84 -8.31 5.24 -7.33
N PHE A 85 -9.55 5.01 -7.77
CA PHE A 85 -10.20 3.71 -7.73
C PHE A 85 -9.36 2.64 -8.44
N VAL A 86 -8.90 2.90 -9.67
CA VAL A 86 -8.05 1.97 -10.43
C VAL A 86 -6.71 1.74 -9.72
N LEU A 87 -6.09 2.80 -9.17
CA LEU A 87 -4.85 2.67 -8.42
C LEU A 87 -5.03 1.80 -7.17
N PHE A 88 -6.08 2.04 -6.38
CA PHE A 88 -6.36 1.24 -5.18
C PHE A 88 -6.73 -0.21 -5.50
N CYS A 89 -7.54 -0.45 -6.54
CA CYS A 89 -7.83 -1.80 -7.02
C CYS A 89 -6.56 -2.52 -7.50
N GLY A 90 -5.75 -1.87 -8.32
CA GLY A 90 -4.50 -2.43 -8.83
C GLY A 90 -3.53 -2.77 -7.70
N MET A 91 -3.27 -1.83 -6.79
CA MET A 91 -2.43 -2.09 -5.62
C MET A 91 -3.01 -3.21 -4.74
N GLY A 92 -4.31 -3.16 -4.45
CA GLY A 92 -4.99 -4.15 -3.62
C GLY A 92 -4.91 -5.57 -4.17
N ILE A 93 -5.22 -5.75 -5.46
CA ILE A 93 -5.12 -7.04 -6.17
C ILE A 93 -3.65 -7.49 -6.23
N GLY A 94 -2.75 -6.59 -6.61
CA GLY A 94 -1.33 -6.89 -6.78
C GLY A 94 -0.66 -7.31 -5.48
N VAL A 95 -0.96 -6.62 -4.38
CA VAL A 95 -0.42 -6.91 -3.03
C VAL A 95 -1.08 -8.15 -2.44
N ARG A 96 -2.42 -8.24 -2.45
CA ARG A 96 -3.15 -9.37 -1.86
C ARG A 96 -2.83 -10.69 -2.57
N GLY A 97 -2.75 -10.66 -3.90
CA GLY A 97 -2.43 -11.82 -4.73
C GLY A 97 -0.93 -12.05 -4.93
N GLN A 98 -0.07 -11.22 -4.32
CA GLN A 98 1.39 -11.26 -4.49
C GLN A 98 1.82 -11.38 -5.95
N LYS A 99 1.21 -10.58 -6.82
CA LYS A 99 1.44 -10.62 -8.26
C LYS A 99 2.79 -10.02 -8.63
N LYS A 100 3.50 -10.59 -9.60
CA LYS A 100 4.81 -10.08 -10.08
C LYS A 100 4.80 -8.59 -10.45
N TRP A 101 3.67 -8.08 -10.92
CA TRP A 101 3.48 -6.67 -11.27
C TRP A 101 3.13 -5.78 -10.05
N GLY A 102 2.66 -6.36 -8.95
CA GLY A 102 2.20 -5.66 -7.75
C GLY A 102 3.21 -4.66 -7.18
N PRO A 103 4.49 -5.03 -6.96
CA PRO A 103 5.47 -4.10 -6.42
C PRO A 103 5.72 -2.89 -7.31
N LYS A 104 5.80 -3.10 -8.64
CA LYS A 104 5.96 -1.99 -9.61
C LYS A 104 4.75 -1.07 -9.55
N PHE A 105 3.55 -1.64 -9.49
CA PHE A 105 2.31 -0.88 -9.45
C PHE A 105 2.18 -0.06 -8.16
N VAL A 106 2.53 -0.63 -6.99
CA VAL A 106 2.57 0.10 -5.72
C VAL A 106 3.52 1.29 -5.79
N VAL A 107 4.73 1.12 -6.33
CA VAL A 107 5.69 2.24 -6.47
C VAL A 107 5.13 3.35 -7.36
N ILE A 108 4.52 3.01 -8.50
CA ILE A 108 3.93 3.99 -9.42
C ILE A 108 2.76 4.71 -8.76
N ALA A 109 1.84 3.98 -8.14
CA ALA A 109 0.68 4.54 -7.46
C ALA A 109 1.10 5.45 -6.30
N THR A 110 2.09 5.04 -5.50
CA THR A 110 2.67 5.89 -4.45
C THR A 110 3.29 7.15 -5.02
N ALA A 111 4.01 7.09 -6.15
CA ALA A 111 4.58 8.28 -6.77
C ALA A 111 3.48 9.27 -7.21
N ILE A 112 2.42 8.78 -7.86
CA ILE A 112 1.26 9.59 -8.26
C ILE A 112 0.61 10.24 -7.02
N TYR A 113 0.32 9.43 -6.00
CA TYR A 113 -0.26 9.91 -4.74
C TYR A 113 0.62 10.98 -4.07
N THR A 114 1.93 10.74 -3.99
CA THR A 114 2.87 11.70 -3.38
C THR A 114 2.88 13.02 -4.14
N ILE A 115 2.92 13.00 -5.47
CA ILE A 115 2.87 14.23 -6.28
C ILE A 115 1.57 14.99 -6.00
N ASP A 116 0.42 14.31 -6.07
CA ASP A 116 -0.88 14.91 -5.83
C ASP A 116 -0.98 15.52 -4.43
N ARG A 117 -0.52 14.81 -3.39
CA ARG A 117 -0.52 15.35 -2.01
C ARG A 117 0.47 16.50 -1.81
N LEU A 118 1.61 16.50 -2.49
CA LEU A 118 2.51 17.66 -2.46
C LEU A 118 1.86 18.89 -3.11
N LEU A 119 1.16 18.71 -4.24
CA LEU A 119 0.41 19.80 -4.88
C LEU A 119 -0.71 20.34 -3.96
N PHE A 120 -1.43 19.44 -3.28
CA PHE A 120 -2.41 19.82 -2.25
C PHE A 120 -1.78 20.64 -1.13
N LEU A 121 -0.61 20.25 -0.62
CA LEU A 121 0.08 20.98 0.46
C LEU A 121 0.47 22.41 0.06
N VAL A 122 0.87 22.60 -1.20
CA VAL A 122 1.27 23.90 -1.78
C VAL A 122 0.07 24.84 -2.01
N THR A 123 -1.17 24.33 -2.01
CA THR A 123 -2.41 25.08 -2.27
C THR A 123 -2.81 26.09 -1.16
N GLY A 124 -1.90 26.46 -0.25
CA GLY A 124 -2.12 27.56 0.69
C GLY A 124 -3.26 27.30 1.67
N THR A 125 -4.18 28.26 1.84
CA THR A 125 -5.31 28.18 2.77
C THR A 125 -6.54 27.48 2.19
N ALA A 126 -6.67 27.36 0.86
CA ALA A 126 -7.82 26.69 0.21
C ALA A 126 -7.96 25.22 0.64
N LYS A 127 -6.87 24.57 1.05
CA LYS A 127 -6.92 23.21 1.63
C LYS A 127 -7.75 23.11 2.91
N ILE A 128 -7.88 24.21 3.66
CA ILE A 128 -8.63 24.24 4.91
C ILE A 128 -10.13 24.12 4.62
N GLU A 129 -10.63 24.77 3.58
CA GLU A 129 -12.05 24.74 3.21
C GLU A 129 -12.48 23.33 2.77
N VAL A 130 -11.63 22.64 2.01
CA VAL A 130 -11.88 21.25 1.59
C VAL A 130 -11.86 20.28 2.77
N VAL A 131 -10.91 20.46 3.69
CA VAL A 131 -10.87 19.65 4.92
C VAL A 131 -12.11 19.94 5.79
N ARG A 132 -12.56 21.20 5.86
CA ARG A 132 -13.80 21.60 6.55
C ARG A 132 -15.05 20.96 5.94
N ALA A 133 -15.07 20.79 4.62
CA ALA A 133 -16.16 20.13 3.90
C ALA A 133 -16.15 18.61 4.03
N THR A 134 -15.10 18.01 4.61
CA THR A 134 -15.00 16.56 4.78
C THR A 134 -15.89 16.09 5.94
N ALA A 135 -16.58 14.96 5.73
CA ALA A 135 -17.42 14.36 6.76
C ALA A 135 -16.65 14.11 8.07
N GLY A 136 -17.21 14.56 9.20
CA GLY A 136 -16.60 14.42 10.53
C GLY A 136 -15.75 15.61 10.99
N TRP A 137 -15.65 16.68 10.17
CA TRP A 137 -14.93 17.90 10.56
C TRP A 137 -15.51 18.59 11.80
N GLU A 138 -16.84 18.66 11.92
CA GLU A 138 -17.48 19.26 13.09
C GLU A 138 -17.10 18.51 14.38
N THR A 139 -17.10 17.18 14.33
CA THR A 139 -16.66 16.31 15.43
C THR A 139 -15.18 16.51 15.75
N PHE A 140 -14.33 16.71 14.73
CA PHE A 140 -12.92 17.03 14.93
C PHE A 140 -12.74 18.36 15.67
N LEU A 141 -13.48 19.40 15.28
CA LEU A 141 -13.45 20.69 15.97
C LEU A 141 -13.93 20.55 17.42
N GLU A 142 -15.03 19.85 17.68
CA GLU A 142 -15.54 19.63 19.05
C GLU A 142 -14.48 19.02 19.98
N VAL A 143 -13.71 18.04 19.50
CA VAL A 143 -12.66 17.38 20.27
C VAL A 143 -11.44 18.28 20.52
N TYR A 144 -11.12 19.18 19.58
CA TYR A 144 -9.90 19.98 19.60
C TYR A 144 -10.09 21.46 19.99
N GLY A 145 -11.26 21.85 20.52
CA GLY A 145 -11.50 23.20 21.08
C GLY A 145 -12.46 24.09 20.28
N GLY A 146 -13.26 23.51 19.39
CA GLY A 146 -14.28 24.18 18.59
C GLY A 146 -13.71 25.15 17.56
N ASN A 147 -14.51 26.15 17.18
CA ASN A 147 -14.13 27.21 16.22
C ASN A 147 -13.02 28.16 16.72
N SER A 148 -12.40 27.89 17.88
CA SER A 148 -11.42 28.78 18.50
C SER A 148 -9.96 28.56 18.04
N LEU A 149 -9.70 27.49 17.28
CA LEU A 149 -8.36 27.19 16.75
C LEU A 149 -7.91 28.26 15.75
N PRO A 150 -6.76 28.94 15.99
CA PRO A 150 -6.18 29.86 15.02
C PRO A 150 -5.93 29.16 13.68
N LEU A 151 -6.25 29.86 12.58
CA LEU A 151 -6.14 29.34 11.21
C LEU A 151 -4.72 28.80 10.90
N GLU A 152 -3.69 29.46 11.42
CA GLU A 152 -2.30 29.07 11.25
C GLU A 152 -1.98 27.72 11.90
N GLN A 153 -2.48 27.47 13.12
CA GLN A 153 -2.29 26.21 13.81
C GLN A 153 -2.98 25.07 13.04
N LEU A 154 -4.20 25.32 12.58
CA LEU A 154 -4.96 24.36 11.78
C LEU A 154 -4.21 24.00 10.48
N GLN A 155 -3.66 25.00 9.80
CA GLN A 155 -2.88 24.79 8.59
C GLN A 155 -1.61 23.97 8.87
N GLN A 156 -0.90 24.26 9.96
CA GLN A 156 0.29 23.50 10.36
C GLN A 156 -0.05 22.05 10.69
N SER A 157 -1.13 21.80 11.42
CA SER A 157 -1.59 20.45 11.76
C SER A 157 -1.97 19.65 10.51
N ILE A 158 -2.76 20.22 9.61
CA ILE A 158 -3.11 19.58 8.33
C ILE A 158 -1.84 19.26 7.55
N THR A 159 -0.92 20.22 7.43
CA THR A 159 0.35 20.03 6.71
C THR A 159 1.15 18.87 7.29
N LEU A 160 1.31 18.84 8.61
CA LEU A 160 2.06 17.79 9.31
C LEU A 160 1.42 16.41 9.11
N ILE A 161 0.09 16.31 9.25
CA ILE A 161 -0.66 15.05 9.04
C ILE A 161 -0.41 14.52 7.63
N TYR A 162 -0.56 15.36 6.61
CA TYR A 162 -0.35 14.93 5.23
C TYR A 162 1.12 14.56 4.93
N LEU A 163 2.09 15.23 5.53
CA LEU A 163 3.50 14.84 5.42
C LEU A 163 3.75 13.47 6.04
N VAL A 164 3.20 13.19 7.23
CA VAL A 164 3.28 11.88 7.87
C VAL A 164 2.64 10.81 6.99
N ILE A 165 1.45 11.09 6.43
CA ILE A 165 0.77 10.17 5.51
C ILE A 165 1.63 9.88 4.28
N ILE A 166 2.23 10.90 3.65
CA ILE A 166 3.14 10.73 2.51
C ILE A 166 4.32 9.83 2.89
N LEU A 167 4.95 10.06 4.04
CA LEU A 167 6.06 9.24 4.52
C LEU A 167 5.64 7.79 4.76
N CYS A 168 4.44 7.56 5.33
CA CYS A 168 3.89 6.21 5.49
C CYS A 168 3.68 5.51 4.14
N TRP A 169 3.18 6.21 3.13
CA TRP A 169 2.99 5.67 1.78
C TRP A 169 4.31 5.32 1.09
N ILE A 170 5.32 6.18 1.21
CA ILE A 170 6.67 5.92 0.70
C ILE A 170 7.28 4.73 1.44
N GLY A 171 7.14 4.67 2.77
CA GLY A 171 7.61 3.56 3.60
C GLY A 171 6.95 2.23 3.21
N PHE A 172 5.64 2.23 2.96
CA PHE A 172 4.91 1.06 2.48
C PHE A 172 5.40 0.60 1.10
N ALA A 173 5.57 1.53 0.15
CA ALA A 173 6.12 1.20 -1.16
C ALA A 173 7.54 0.64 -1.08
N GLY A 174 8.40 1.23 -0.24
CA GLY A 174 9.74 0.74 0.04
C GLY A 174 9.74 -0.67 0.63
N TYR A 175 8.84 -0.94 1.58
CA TYR A 175 8.65 -2.26 2.17
C TYR A 175 8.22 -3.31 1.13
N VAL A 176 7.20 -3.00 0.32
CA VAL A 176 6.73 -3.89 -0.76
C VAL A 176 7.85 -4.15 -1.78
N TYR A 177 8.59 -3.11 -2.17
CA TYR A 177 9.70 -3.24 -3.12
C TYR A 177 10.87 -4.08 -2.56
N TRP A 178 11.19 -3.93 -1.27
CA TRP A 178 12.19 -4.75 -0.59
C TRP A 178 11.77 -6.23 -0.60
N LYS A 179 10.49 -6.49 -0.31
CA LYS A 179 9.88 -7.83 -0.27
C LYS A 179 9.41 -8.36 -1.61
N ARG A 180 9.74 -7.71 -2.74
CA ARG A 180 9.31 -8.11 -4.09
C ARG A 180 9.62 -9.56 -4.47
N LYS A 181 10.61 -10.21 -3.84
CA LYS A 181 10.91 -11.63 -4.07
C LYS A 181 9.77 -12.56 -3.64
N GLU A 182 8.88 -12.10 -2.76
CA GLU A 182 7.67 -12.83 -2.33
C GLU A 182 6.54 -12.73 -3.37
N PHE A 183 6.70 -11.90 -4.42
CA PHE A 183 5.69 -11.67 -5.46
C PHE A 183 6.01 -12.49 -6.71
N ILE A 184 5.67 -13.78 -6.67
CA ILE A 184 6.02 -14.75 -7.71
C ILE A 184 4.82 -15.25 -8.55
N HIS A 185 3.60 -14.84 -8.22
CA HIS A 185 2.35 -15.23 -8.88
C HIS A 185 1.85 -14.22 -9.93
#